data_AF-A0A2Z5MVL3-F1
#
_entry.id   AF-A0A2Z5MVL3-F1
#
_cell.length_a   1.000
_cell.length_b   1.000
_cell.length_c   1.000
_cell.angle_alpha   90.00
_cell.angle_beta   90.00
_cell.angle_gamma   90.00
#
_symmetry.space_group_name_H-M   'P 1'
#
loop_
_entity.id
_entity.type
_entity.pdbx_description
1 polymer ?
#
loop_
_entity_poly.entity_id
_entity_poly.type
_entity_poly.pdbx_seq_one_letter_code
_entity_poly.pdbx_strand_id
1 'polypeptide(L)' 'MNTLLNRDPYACAVIEAFGGTAATAQLCEVRMPSVSEWRRNGIPRARLLFLKLARPDLFASLDSHDESL' A
#
# COMPACT_ATOMS: atom_id res chain seq x y z
N MET A 1 -25.60 1.74 1.88
CA MET A 1 -24.22 1.89 1.37
C MET A 1 -23.38 2.48 2.49
N ASN A 2 -22.54 1.68 3.15
CA ASN A 2 -21.69 2.14 4.24
C ASN A 2 -20.22 1.91 3.84
N THR A 3 -19.58 2.93 3.27
CA THR A 3 -18.26 2.87 2.61
C THR A 3 -17.07 2.90 3.57
N LEU A 4 -17.30 2.83 4.88
CA LEU A 4 -16.27 3.04 5.91
C LEU A 4 -15.58 1.78 6.43
N LEU A 5 -15.90 0.57 5.93
CA LEU A 5 -15.38 -0.68 6.51
C LEU A 5 -14.70 -1.67 5.56
N ASN A 6 -14.56 -1.38 4.26
CA ASN A 6 -13.93 -2.30 3.30
C ASN A 6 -12.60 -1.77 2.76
N ARG A 7 -11.62 -1.59 3.64
CA ARG A 7 -10.25 -1.26 3.25
C ARG A 7 -9.34 -2.48 3.44
N ASP A 8 -8.44 -2.68 2.50
CA ASP A 8 -7.36 -3.64 2.60
C ASP A 8 -6.32 -3.11 3.61
N PRO A 9 -6.13 -3.77 4.77
CA PRO A 9 -5.24 -3.28 5.82
C PRO A 9 -3.77 -3.30 5.39
N TYR A 10 -3.37 -4.28 4.59
CA TYR A 10 -2.01 -4.40 4.07
C TYR A 10 -1.70 -3.27 3.09
N ALA A 11 -2.61 -3.02 2.14
CA ALA A 11 -2.49 -1.90 1.21
C ALA A 11 -2.42 -0.57 1.94
N CYS A 12 -3.25 -0.37 2.98
CA CYS A 12 -3.19 0.83 3.80
C CYS A 12 -1.82 0.98 4.47
N ALA A 13 -1.31 -0.07 5.13
CA ALA A 13 -0.03 -0.04 5.83
C ALA A 13 1.14 0.27 4.87
N VAL A 14 1.18 -0.40 3.70
CA VAL A 14 2.18 -0.12 2.67
C VAL A 14 2.09 1.34 2.21
N ILE A 15 0.89 1.84 1.90
CA ILE A 15 0.74 3.22 1.42
C ILE A 15 1.14 4.24 2.50
N GLU A 16 0.82 4.01 3.77
CA GLU A 16 1.28 4.88 4.87
C GLU A 16 2.81 4.84 5.02
N ALA A 17 3.44 3.68 4.92
CA ALA A 17 4.90 3.53 4.99
C ALA A 17 5.63 4.33 3.89
N PHE A 18 5.00 4.48 2.72
CA PHE A 18 5.51 5.29 1.60
C PHE A 18 5.14 6.79 1.71
N GLY A 19 4.58 7.25 2.83
CA GLY A 19 4.22 8.66 3.04
C GLY A 19 2.82 9.02 2.56
N GLY A 20 1.93 8.03 2.47
CA GLY A 20 0.53 8.20 2.14
C GLY A 20 0.24 8.23 0.63
N THR A 21 -1.01 8.58 0.30
CA THR A 21 -1.57 8.47 -1.05
C THR A 21 -0.84 9.34 -2.07
N ALA A 22 -0.49 10.59 -1.71
CA ALA A 22 0.14 11.53 -2.62
C ALA A 22 1.58 11.11 -2.97
N ALA A 23 2.39 10.77 -1.95
CA ALA A 23 3.76 10.33 -2.14
C ALA A 23 3.83 9.01 -2.91
N THR A 24 2.97 8.04 -2.58
CA THR A 24 2.88 6.77 -3.32
C THR A 24 2.46 6.98 -4.77
N ALA A 25 1.49 7.88 -5.03
CA ALA A 25 1.03 8.19 -6.37
C ALA A 25 2.13 8.84 -7.23
N GLN A 26 2.88 9.78 -6.64
CA GLN A 26 4.02 10.41 -7.29
C GLN A 26 5.11 9.39 -7.61
N LEU A 27 5.48 8.52 -6.67
CA LEU A 27 6.50 7.48 -6.85
C LEU A 27 6.11 6.47 -7.94
N CYS A 28 4.83 6.09 -8.01
CA CYS A 28 4.34 5.13 -8.99
C CYS A 28 3.94 5.79 -10.33
N GLU A 29 4.02 7.10 -10.46
CA GLU A 29 3.54 7.86 -11.62
C GLU A 29 2.09 7.51 -12.00
N VAL A 30 1.21 7.47 -10.99
CA VAL A 30 -0.23 7.23 -11.16
C VAL A 30 -1.04 8.37 -10.55
N ARG A 31 -2.33 8.43 -10.86
CA ARG A 31 -3.21 9.42 -10.24
C ARG A 31 -3.51 9.03 -8.79
N MET A 32 -3.62 10.02 -7.90
CA MET A 32 -3.99 9.79 -6.49
C MET A 32 -5.27 8.93 -6.30
N PRO A 33 -6.33 9.07 -7.12
CA PRO A 33 -7.50 8.19 -7.02
C PRO A 33 -7.18 6.69 -7.22
N SER A 34 -6.18 6.35 -8.04
CA SER A 34 -5.74 4.96 -8.21
C SER A 34 -5.20 4.41 -6.90
N VAL A 35 -4.36 5.16 -6.21
CA VAL A 35 -3.81 4.74 -4.90
C VAL A 35 -4.91 4.68 -3.83
N SER A 36 -5.86 5.63 -3.84
CA SER A 36 -7.03 5.56 -2.96
C SER A 36 -7.89 4.31 -3.22
N GLU A 37 -7.95 3.84 -4.46
CA GLU A 37 -8.64 2.61 -4.83
C GLU A 37 -7.87 1.36 -4.36
N TRP A 38 -6.54 1.38 -4.39
CA TRP A 38 -5.72 0.27 -3.87
C TRP A 38 -5.98 0.01 -2.39
N ARG A 39 -6.28 1.06 -1.60
CA ARG A 39 -6.69 0.91 -0.19
C ARG A 39 -7.98 0.11 -0.02
N ARG A 40 -8.78 -0.09 -1.07
CA ARG A 40 -10.03 -0.87 -1.04
C ARG A 40 -9.89 -2.22 -1.72
N ASN A 41 -9.13 -2.25 -2.83
CA ASN A 41 -9.07 -3.39 -3.75
C ASN A 41 -7.74 -4.16 -3.69
N GLY A 42 -6.79 -3.71 -2.86
CA GLY A 42 -5.42 -4.21 -2.81
C GLY A 42 -4.49 -3.49 -3.78
N ILE A 43 -3.18 -3.55 -3.51
CA ILE A 43 -2.15 -3.00 -4.39
C ILE A 43 -1.94 -3.96 -5.57
N PRO A 44 -2.01 -3.49 -6.83
CA PRO A 44 -1.72 -4.33 -7.99
C PRO A 44 -0.34 -4.98 -7.87
N ARG A 45 -0.24 -6.29 -8.15
CA ARG A 45 1.00 -7.07 -7.96
C ARG A 45 2.24 -6.41 -8.58
N ALA A 46 2.14 -5.87 -9.79
CA ALA A 46 3.25 -5.18 -10.45
C ALA A 46 3.71 -3.93 -9.67
N ARG A 47 2.78 -3.16 -9.10
CA ARG A 47 3.09 -2.00 -8.27
C ARG A 47 3.69 -2.41 -6.93
N LEU A 48 3.19 -3.49 -6.32
CA LEU A 48 3.76 -4.03 -5.09
C LEU A 48 5.21 -4.49 -5.29
N LEU A 49 5.52 -5.21 -6.38
CA LEU A 49 6.89 -5.62 -6.71
C LEU A 49 7.81 -4.42 -6.91
N PHE A 50 7.35 -3.38 -7.60
CA PHE A 50 8.08 -2.13 -7.76
C PHE A 50 8.36 -1.45 -6.41
N LEU A 51 7.35 -1.33 -5.53
CA LEU A 51 7.51 -0.75 -4.20
C LEU A 51 8.51 -1.56 -3.35
N LYS A 52 8.44 -2.90 -3.39
CA LYS A 52 9.39 -3.78 -2.70
C LYS A 52 10.82 -3.57 -3.18
N LEU A 53 11.02 -3.34 -4.49
CA LEU A 53 12.33 -3.04 -5.05
C LEU A 53 12.83 -1.64 -4.66
N ALA A 54 11.93 -0.65 -4.62
CA ALA A 54 12.27 0.73 -4.31
C ALA A 54 12.68 0.95 -2.84
N ARG A 55 12.01 0.26 -1.91
CA ARG A 55 12.26 0.39 -0.45
C ARG A 55 12.07 -0.96 0.26
N PRO A 56 13.00 -1.92 0.10
CA PRO A 56 12.90 -3.22 0.74
C PRO A 56 12.89 -3.13 2.27
N ASP A 57 13.52 -2.10 2.84
CA ASP A 57 13.56 -1.81 4.28
C ASP A 57 12.18 -1.55 4.89
N LEU A 58 11.26 -0.94 4.13
CA LEU A 58 9.90 -0.68 4.59
C LEU A 58 9.08 -1.97 4.70
N PHE A 59 9.39 -2.99 3.89
CA PHE A 59 8.68 -4.26 3.92
C PHE A 59 9.19 -5.21 5.01
N ALA A 60 10.47 -5.14 5.37
CA ALA A 60 11.01 -5.91 6.49
C ALA A 60 10.26 -5.61 7.81
N SER A 61 9.82 -4.37 7.99
CA SER A 61 9.03 -3.94 9.16
C SER A 61 7.54 -4.35 9.09
N LEU A 62 7.02 -4.60 7.88
CA LEU A 62 5.62 -4.97 7.65
C LEU A 62 5.41 -6.48 7.70
N ASP A 63 6.35 -7.27 7.17
CA ASP A 63 6.29 -8.73 7.15
C ASP A 63 6.64 -9.33 8.53
N SER A 64 7.25 -8.55 9.44
CA SER A 64 7.56 -8.96 10.82
C SER A 64 6.34 -8.97 11.76
N HIS A 65 5.14 -8.62 11.28
CA HIS A 65 3.88 -8.75 12.02
C HIS A 65 3.08 -10.01 11.66
N ASP A 66 3.64 -10.93 10.86
CA ASP A 66 3.01 -12.23 10.51
C ASP A 66 3.49 -13.39 11.42
N GLU A 67 4.40 -13.14 12.36
CA GLU A 67 4.87 -14.12 13.35
C GLU A 67 4.13 -13.96 14.70
N SER A 68 2.81 -13.84 14.65
CA SER A 68 1.96 -14.16 15.81
C SER A 68 0.56 -14.58 15.39
N LEU A 69 0.40 -15.91 15.25
CA LEU A 69 -0.82 -16.76 15.28
C LEU A 69 -1.75 -16.79 14.06
#